data_AF-A0AAJ4DM96-F1
#
_entry.id   AF-A0AAJ4DM96-F1
#
_cell.length_a   1.000
_cell.length_b   1.000
_cell.length_c   1.000
_cell.angle_alpha   90.00
_cell.angle_beta   90.00
_cell.angle_gamma   90.00
#
_symmetry.space_group_name_H-M   'P 1'
#
loop_
_entity.id
_entity.type
_entity.pdbx_description
1 polymer ?
#
loop_
_entity_poly.entity_id
_entity_poly.type
_entity_poly.pdbx_seq_one_letter_code
_entity_poly.pdbx_strand_id
1 'polypeptide(L)'
;MRYLFIIITFFFALAFADKTVVKTVTINQMFYPEKSFVQVKEIALQEAKSAAAKEIYGEFLTSETVMFNGKILDDVIREESSGIVRIKGEPKFRNGEKFGDIVVTIEAFATDEDLQNMAMQRESEGFSIDGIDDKIAQIKQGFYGTWKGFIMKSGGSSSDVIVKITNSGKATINYIASNCGGDLIVQQKSSTMIKFRQKLNYGWQRCTDKLFVVLKKVNDTQSLFMQLDEEGIEVAKGTLYREE
;
A
#
# COMPACT_ATOMS: atom_id res chain seq x y z
N MET A 1 16.07 50.33 42.64
CA MET A 1 15.20 49.77 41.58
C MET A 1 15.94 49.66 40.24
N ARG A 2 17.01 48.84 40.15
CA ARG A 2 17.73 48.56 38.89
C ARG A 2 17.94 47.06 38.63
N TYR A 3 17.73 46.22 39.64
CA TYR A 3 17.91 44.77 39.55
C TYR A 3 16.61 43.99 39.25
N LEU A 4 15.44 44.65 39.27
CA LEU A 4 14.15 43.97 39.03
C LEU A 4 13.89 43.69 37.53
N PHE A 5 14.56 44.42 36.62
CA PHE A 5 14.39 44.24 35.17
C PHE A 5 15.25 43.12 34.57
N ILE A 6 16.24 42.61 35.29
CA ILE A 6 17.15 41.55 34.80
C ILE A 6 16.55 40.15 35.05
N ILE A 7 15.61 40.02 35.99
CA ILE A 7 15.01 38.71 36.33
C ILE A 7 13.88 38.32 35.35
N ILE A 8 13.23 39.30 34.71
CA ILE A 8 12.09 39.03 33.80
C ILE A 8 12.56 38.58 32.41
N THR A 9 13.74 39.02 31.94
CA THR A 9 14.30 38.57 30.64
C THR A 9 14.89 37.16 30.68
N PHE A 10 15.20 36.61 31.85
CA PHE A 10 15.72 35.24 31.95
C PHE A 10 14.63 34.15 31.92
N PHE A 11 13.36 34.53 32.12
CA PHE A 11 12.24 33.57 32.16
C PHE A 11 11.60 33.29 30.80
N PHE A 12 11.87 34.08 29.75
CA PHE A 12 11.30 33.86 28.42
C PHE A 12 12.11 32.88 27.53
N ALA A 13 13.31 32.48 27.93
CA ALA A 13 14.17 31.60 27.12
C ALA A 13 13.98 30.09 27.41
N LEU A 14 13.14 29.71 28.37
CA LEU A 14 12.98 28.32 28.83
C LEU A 14 11.69 27.63 28.34
N ALA A 15 10.91 28.26 27.46
CA ALA A 15 9.56 27.80 27.15
C ALA A 15 9.41 26.95 25.87
N PHE A 16 10.49 26.70 25.11
CA PHE A 16 10.44 25.82 23.93
C PHE A 16 11.31 24.60 24.19
N ALA A 17 10.71 23.57 24.78
CA ALA A 17 11.40 22.33 25.09
C ALA A 17 11.29 21.39 23.88
N ASP A 18 12.14 21.61 22.86
CA ASP A 18 12.23 20.74 21.69
C ASP A 18 12.43 19.28 22.14
N LYS A 19 11.50 18.39 21.76
CA LYS A 19 11.61 16.97 22.11
C LYS A 19 12.71 16.34 21.25
N THR A 20 13.85 16.11 21.86
CA THR A 20 15.05 15.60 21.20
C THR A 20 15.33 14.15 21.63
N VAL A 21 15.64 13.28 20.67
CA VAL A 21 15.96 11.87 20.87
C VAL A 21 17.20 11.48 20.07
N VAL A 22 18.04 10.59 20.60
CA VAL A 22 19.17 10.03 19.87
C VAL A 22 18.86 8.59 19.52
N LYS A 23 18.89 8.27 18.23
CA LYS A 23 18.56 6.92 17.73
C LYS A 23 19.72 6.30 17.00
N THR A 24 20.02 5.07 17.38
CA THR A 24 21.00 4.21 16.72
C THR A 24 20.28 2.99 16.17
N VAL A 25 20.39 2.78 14.86
CA VAL A 25 19.85 1.61 14.16
C VAL A 25 20.98 0.87 13.48
N THR A 26 20.92 -0.46 13.50
CA THR A 26 21.85 -1.35 12.80
C THR A 26 21.06 -2.16 11.80
N ILE A 27 21.48 -2.15 10.54
CA ILE A 27 20.96 -3.05 9.50
C ILE A 27 22.10 -3.82 8.87
N ASN A 28 21.85 -5.04 8.41
CA ASN A 28 22.85 -5.84 7.73
C ASN A 28 22.64 -5.79 6.20
N GLN A 29 23.68 -5.42 5.46
CA GLN A 29 23.67 -5.32 4.00
C GLN A 29 23.29 -6.65 3.31
N MET A 30 23.58 -7.80 3.92
CA MET A 30 23.24 -9.10 3.34
C MET A 30 21.72 -9.33 3.19
N PHE A 31 20.88 -8.59 3.93
CA PHE A 31 19.43 -8.65 3.78
C PHE A 31 18.91 -7.88 2.56
N TYR A 32 19.78 -7.16 1.85
CA TYR A 32 19.43 -6.34 0.69
C TYR A 32 20.41 -6.59 -0.47
N PRO A 33 20.52 -7.83 -0.99
CA PRO A 33 21.56 -8.22 -1.95
C PRO A 33 21.48 -7.46 -3.29
N GLU A 34 20.31 -6.95 -3.65
CA GLU A 34 20.05 -6.18 -4.86
C GLU A 34 20.29 -4.67 -4.70
N LYS A 35 20.57 -4.20 -3.48
CA LYS A 35 20.75 -2.77 -3.19
C LYS A 35 22.22 -2.38 -3.17
N SER A 36 22.51 -1.19 -3.68
CA SER A 36 23.84 -0.61 -3.55
C SER A 36 24.11 -0.18 -2.10
N PHE A 37 25.37 -0.06 -1.71
CA PHE A 37 25.75 0.41 -0.38
C PHE A 37 25.13 1.77 -0.01
N VAL A 38 25.00 2.68 -0.99
CA VAL A 38 24.35 4.00 -0.80
C VAL A 38 22.86 3.82 -0.48
N GLN A 39 22.16 2.95 -1.22
CA GLN A 39 20.75 2.65 -0.95
C GLN A 39 20.56 2.00 0.42
N VAL A 40 21.47 1.12 0.84
CA VAL A 40 21.41 0.50 2.16
C VAL A 40 21.61 1.55 3.26
N LYS A 41 22.53 2.51 3.07
CA LYS A 41 22.65 3.66 3.99
C LYS A 41 21.37 4.50 4.09
N GLU A 42 20.70 4.73 2.97
CA GLU A 42 19.41 5.44 2.95
C GLU A 42 18.32 4.66 3.70
N ILE A 43 18.25 3.33 3.52
CA ILE A 43 17.35 2.46 4.27
C ILE A 43 17.65 2.57 5.78
N ALA A 44 18.92 2.45 6.18
CA ALA A 44 19.32 2.55 7.58
C ALA A 44 18.96 3.91 8.21
N LEU A 45 19.12 4.99 7.44
CA LEU A 45 18.74 6.34 7.86
C LEU A 45 17.21 6.46 8.00
N GLN A 46 16.45 5.88 7.07
CA GLN A 46 14.99 5.90 7.12
C GLN A 46 14.46 5.12 8.33
N GLU A 47 15.04 3.96 8.64
CA GLU A 47 14.74 3.19 9.85
C GLU A 47 15.06 3.98 11.12
N ALA A 48 16.20 4.67 11.17
CA ALA A 48 16.55 5.53 12.29
C ALA A 48 15.56 6.70 12.49
N LYS A 49 15.11 7.31 11.39
CA LYS A 49 14.07 8.36 11.41
C LYS A 49 12.74 7.80 11.90
N SER A 50 12.33 6.63 11.41
CA SER A 50 11.11 5.94 11.85
C SER A 50 11.16 5.65 13.35
N ALA A 51 12.26 5.08 13.85
CA ALA A 51 12.46 4.83 15.27
C ALA A 51 12.44 6.13 16.12
N ALA A 52 12.95 7.23 15.58
CA ALA A 52 12.88 8.53 16.25
C ALA A 52 11.45 9.09 16.26
N ALA A 53 10.71 8.95 15.17
CA ALA A 53 9.31 9.36 15.07
C ALA A 53 8.45 8.63 16.11
N LYS A 54 8.62 7.31 16.22
CA LYS A 54 7.93 6.48 17.23
C LYS A 54 8.16 6.97 18.66
N GLU A 55 9.39 7.36 19.01
CA GLU A 55 9.66 7.89 20.36
C GLU A 55 9.13 9.32 20.57
N ILE A 56 9.22 10.18 19.54
CA ILE A 56 8.76 11.57 19.62
C ILE A 56 7.23 11.63 19.69
N TYR A 57 6.54 10.95 18.77
CA TYR A 57 5.10 11.06 18.56
C TYR A 57 4.29 9.94 19.22
N GLY A 58 4.94 8.83 19.59
CA GLY A 58 4.28 7.59 20.01
C GLY A 58 4.03 6.64 18.84
N GLU A 59 3.69 5.40 19.17
CA GLU A 59 3.25 4.37 18.22
C GLU A 59 1.73 4.31 18.23
N PHE A 60 1.11 4.26 17.05
CA PHE A 60 -0.32 4.03 16.90
C PHE A 60 -0.55 2.59 16.45
N LEU A 61 -1.24 1.83 17.29
CA LEU A 61 -1.62 0.46 16.98
C LEU A 61 -3.10 0.45 16.58
N THR A 62 -3.38 0.13 15.32
CA THR A 62 -4.74 -0.17 14.87
C THR A 62 -4.90 -1.68 14.78
N SER A 63 -6.00 -2.20 15.32
CA SER A 63 -6.41 -3.59 15.14
C SER A 63 -7.70 -3.59 14.35
N GLU A 64 -7.65 -4.21 13.18
CA GLU A 64 -8.80 -4.46 12.32
C GLU A 64 -9.13 -5.96 12.37
N THR A 65 -10.22 -6.31 13.06
CA THR A 65 -10.75 -7.69 13.06
C THR A 65 -11.94 -7.78 12.11
N VAL A 66 -11.82 -8.58 11.05
CA VAL A 66 -12.89 -8.83 10.09
C VAL A 66 -13.68 -10.05 10.53
N MET A 67 -14.98 -9.88 10.80
CA MET A 67 -15.89 -10.97 11.15
C MET A 67 -16.89 -11.27 10.04
N PHE A 68 -17.21 -12.56 9.85
CA PHE A 68 -18.28 -13.02 8.98
C PHE A 68 -19.00 -14.22 9.62
N ASN A 69 -20.33 -14.14 9.74
CA ASN A 69 -21.15 -15.18 10.38
C ASN A 69 -20.66 -15.60 11.78
N GLY A 70 -20.25 -14.61 12.59
CA GLY A 70 -19.76 -14.86 13.96
C GLY A 70 -18.39 -15.54 14.04
N LYS A 71 -17.65 -15.64 12.93
CA LYS A 71 -16.26 -16.11 12.89
C LYS A 71 -15.33 -14.98 12.47
N ILE A 72 -14.17 -14.90 13.12
CA ILE A 72 -13.08 -14.01 12.71
C ILE A 72 -12.45 -14.61 11.44
N LEU A 73 -12.51 -13.86 10.34
CA LEU A 73 -11.90 -14.23 9.06
C LEU A 73 -10.47 -13.73 8.94
N ASP A 74 -10.20 -12.54 9.49
CA ASP A 74 -8.91 -11.86 9.40
C ASP A 74 -8.74 -10.98 10.63
N ASP A 75 -7.53 -10.88 11.14
CA ASP A 75 -7.19 -10.00 12.26
C ASP A 75 -5.84 -9.35 11.94
N VAL A 76 -5.87 -8.06 11.65
CA VAL A 76 -4.71 -7.30 11.18
C VAL A 76 -4.40 -6.24 12.21
N ILE A 77 -3.23 -6.36 12.84
CA ILE A 77 -2.66 -5.31 13.68
C ILE A 77 -1.69 -4.51 12.81
N ARG A 78 -1.95 -3.22 12.62
CA ARG A 78 -1.03 -2.29 11.95
C ARG A 78 -0.44 -1.35 12.97
N GLU A 79 0.86 -1.18 12.86
CA GLU A 79 1.61 -0.20 13.63
C GLU A 79 1.99 0.95 12.69
N GLU A 80 1.55 2.15 13.04
CA GLU A 80 1.85 3.36 12.27
C GLU A 80 2.43 4.43 13.21
N SER A 81 3.44 5.16 12.73
CA SER A 81 3.88 6.40 13.36
C SER A 81 4.00 7.48 12.29
N SER A 82 3.30 8.59 12.50
CA SER A 82 3.33 9.74 11.60
C SER A 82 3.85 10.98 12.36
N GLY A 83 4.56 11.85 11.63
CA GLY A 83 5.11 13.09 12.17
C GLY A 83 6.37 13.57 11.43
N ILE A 84 6.73 14.84 11.64
CA ILE A 84 7.90 15.46 10.99
C ILE A 84 9.11 15.36 11.92
N VAL A 85 10.03 14.45 11.61
CA VAL A 85 11.29 14.34 12.35
C VAL A 85 12.37 15.17 11.66
N ARG A 86 12.96 16.11 12.41
CA ARG A 86 14.12 16.90 11.98
C ARG A 86 15.39 16.23 12.51
N ILE A 87 16.47 16.29 11.73
CA ILE A 87 17.79 15.79 12.16
C ILE A 87 18.67 16.98 12.49
N LYS A 88 19.30 16.94 13.66
CA LYS A 88 20.26 17.92 14.12
C LYS A 88 21.67 17.49 13.70
N GLY A 89 22.27 18.26 12.79
CA GLY A 89 23.58 17.95 12.22
C GLY A 89 23.54 16.81 11.21
N GLU A 90 24.70 16.17 10.97
CA GLU A 90 24.84 15.09 10.00
C GLU A 90 24.66 13.70 10.65
N PRO A 91 23.95 12.76 10.00
CA PRO A 91 23.88 11.38 10.45
C PRO A 91 25.26 10.72 10.51
N LYS A 92 25.55 10.02 11.62
CA LYS A 92 26.83 9.32 11.82
C LYS A 92 26.70 7.87 11.37
N PHE A 93 27.47 7.50 10.34
CA PHE A 93 27.55 6.13 9.84
C PHE A 93 28.82 5.44 10.31
N ARG A 94 28.72 4.19 10.76
CA ARG A 94 29.87 3.33 11.08
C ARG A 94 29.57 1.87 10.74
N ASN A 95 30.61 1.06 10.62
CA ASN A 95 30.44 -0.39 10.48
C ASN A 95 30.09 -1.00 11.84
N GLY A 96 29.17 -1.97 11.85
CA GLY A 96 28.80 -2.72 13.05
C GLY A 96 29.77 -3.85 13.38
N GLU A 97 29.37 -4.70 14.33
CA GLU A 97 30.20 -5.82 14.80
C GLU A 97 30.24 -6.97 13.78
N LYS A 98 29.14 -7.22 13.07
CA LYS A 98 29.08 -8.30 12.08
C LYS A 98 29.43 -7.79 10.69
N PHE A 99 29.91 -8.72 9.86
CA PHE A 99 30.21 -8.40 8.46
C PHE A 99 28.93 -7.93 7.75
N GLY A 100 29.02 -6.78 7.09
CA GLY A 100 27.91 -6.14 6.39
C GLY A 100 27.00 -5.29 7.28
N ASP A 101 27.23 -5.20 8.59
CA ASP A 101 26.45 -4.31 9.46
C ASP A 101 26.77 -2.84 9.16
N ILE A 102 25.71 -2.06 8.92
CA ILE A 102 25.74 -0.61 8.82
C ILE A 102 24.98 -0.05 10.01
N VAL A 103 25.67 0.72 10.85
CA VAL A 103 25.11 1.39 12.02
C VAL A 103 24.96 2.87 11.71
N VAL A 104 23.75 3.39 11.89
CA VAL A 104 23.42 4.81 11.73
C VAL A 104 23.01 5.37 13.07
N THR A 105 23.57 6.52 13.44
CA THR A 105 23.15 7.29 14.62
C THR A 105 22.72 8.68 14.21
N ILE A 106 21.51 9.08 14.64
CA ILE A 106 20.96 10.42 14.42
C ILE A 106 20.57 11.07 15.76
N GLU A 107 20.75 12.38 15.85
CA GLU A 107 20.11 13.23 16.86
C GLU A 107 18.90 13.86 16.17
N ALA A 108 17.71 13.46 16.60
CA ALA A 108 16.45 13.82 15.98
C ALA A 108 15.61 14.67 16.92
N PHE A 109 14.86 15.63 16.41
CA PHE A 109 13.98 16.47 17.21
C PHE A 109 12.70 16.84 16.47
N ALA A 110 11.70 17.27 17.24
CA ALA A 110 10.48 17.91 16.75
C ALA A 110 10.24 19.19 17.54
N THR A 111 9.79 20.24 16.85
CA THR A 111 9.40 21.49 17.49
C THR A 111 8.01 21.36 18.13
N ASP A 112 7.66 22.29 19.02
CA ASP A 112 6.31 22.37 19.57
C ASP A 112 5.24 22.53 18.49
N GLU A 113 5.54 23.26 17.41
CA GLU A 113 4.66 23.39 16.24
C GLU A 113 4.48 22.05 15.52
N ASP A 114 5.55 21.28 15.32
CA ASP A 114 5.47 19.94 14.71
C ASP A 114 4.62 18.99 15.58
N LEU A 115 4.73 19.09 16.91
CA LEU A 115 3.93 18.31 17.88
C LEU A 115 2.45 18.72 17.87
N GLN A 116 2.16 20.03 17.86
CA GLN A 116 0.80 20.56 17.83
C GLN A 116 0.09 20.25 16.52
N ASN A 117 0.76 20.41 15.38
CA ASN A 117 0.20 20.05 14.08
C ASN A 117 -0.19 18.57 14.03
N MET A 118 0.65 17.71 14.61
CA MET A 118 0.35 16.28 14.68
C MET A 118 -0.83 15.99 15.62
N ALA A 119 -0.94 16.69 16.75
CA ALA A 119 -2.08 16.58 17.65
C ALA A 119 -3.39 17.05 16.99
N MET A 120 -3.36 18.17 16.25
CA MET A 120 -4.53 18.67 15.51
C MET A 120 -4.95 17.72 14.39
N GLN A 121 -4.00 17.12 13.69
CA GLN A 121 -4.31 16.08 12.70
C GLN A 121 -5.00 14.88 13.35
N ARG A 122 -4.54 14.42 14.53
CA ARG A 122 -5.20 13.35 15.30
C ARG A 122 -6.65 13.67 15.65
N GLU A 123 -6.90 14.91 16.06
CA GLU A 123 -8.25 15.34 16.42
C GLU A 123 -9.17 15.45 15.19
N SER A 124 -8.64 15.89 14.05
CA SER A 124 -9.38 15.95 12.79
C SER A 124 -9.66 14.58 12.16
N GLU A 125 -8.78 13.61 12.41
CA GLU A 125 -8.99 12.19 12.10
C GLU A 125 -9.81 11.47 13.18
N GLY A 126 -10.46 12.24 14.08
CA GLY A 126 -11.51 11.79 14.97
C GLY A 126 -12.44 10.81 14.26
N PHE A 127 -12.29 9.55 14.66
CA PHE A 127 -12.81 8.35 14.04
C PHE A 127 -14.34 8.46 13.86
N SER A 128 -14.79 8.95 12.69
CA SER A 128 -16.20 8.91 12.31
C SER A 128 -16.52 7.51 11.78
N ILE A 129 -16.97 6.65 12.70
CA ILE A 129 -17.32 5.24 12.44
C ILE A 129 -18.34 5.14 11.28
N ASP A 130 -19.22 6.14 11.13
CA ASP A 130 -20.32 6.05 10.17
C ASP A 130 -19.96 6.48 8.73
N GLY A 131 -18.85 7.18 8.51
CA GLY A 131 -18.47 7.71 7.18
C GLY A 131 -17.29 6.99 6.51
N ILE A 132 -16.58 6.16 7.28
CA ILE A 132 -15.39 5.43 6.84
C ILE A 132 -15.79 4.12 6.16
N ASP A 133 -16.83 3.44 6.63
CA ASP A 133 -17.26 2.15 6.07
C ASP A 133 -17.64 2.25 4.58
N ASP A 134 -18.30 3.33 4.16
CA ASP A 134 -18.70 3.53 2.76
C ASP A 134 -17.51 3.90 1.85
N LYS A 135 -16.60 4.76 2.30
CA LYS A 135 -15.39 5.11 1.54
C LYS A 135 -14.36 3.97 1.52
N ILE A 136 -14.23 3.23 2.61
CA ILE A 136 -13.38 2.04 2.69
C ILE A 136 -13.99 0.89 1.88
N ALA A 137 -15.31 0.70 1.87
CA ALA A 137 -15.95 -0.24 0.95
C ALA A 137 -15.71 0.15 -0.52
N GLN A 138 -15.82 1.43 -0.88
CA GLN A 138 -15.57 1.91 -2.24
C GLN A 138 -14.09 1.83 -2.66
N ILE A 139 -13.14 2.12 -1.76
CA ILE A 139 -11.69 2.03 -2.02
C ILE A 139 -11.22 0.56 -2.00
N LYS A 140 -11.75 -0.29 -1.11
CA LYS A 140 -11.41 -1.73 -1.03
C LYS A 140 -11.98 -2.55 -2.17
N GLN A 141 -12.96 -2.05 -2.91
CA GLN A 141 -13.64 -2.84 -3.92
C GLN A 141 -12.87 -3.01 -5.25
N GLY A 142 -11.92 -2.13 -5.59
CA GLY A 142 -10.94 -2.32 -6.68
C GLY A 142 -11.47 -3.07 -7.91
N PHE A 143 -10.79 -4.16 -8.27
CA PHE A 143 -11.29 -5.15 -9.26
C PHE A 143 -11.91 -6.39 -8.59
N TYR A 144 -12.05 -6.41 -7.26
CA TYR A 144 -12.56 -7.56 -6.53
C TYR A 144 -14.04 -7.79 -6.83
N GLY A 145 -14.52 -9.04 -6.72
CA GLY A 145 -15.90 -9.41 -7.03
C GLY A 145 -16.05 -10.16 -8.35
N THR A 146 -17.29 -10.28 -8.80
CA THR A 146 -17.65 -10.98 -10.04
C THR A 146 -18.00 -9.95 -11.11
N TRP A 147 -17.39 -10.09 -12.28
CA TRP A 147 -17.60 -9.24 -13.45
C TRP A 147 -18.17 -10.09 -14.58
N LYS A 148 -19.29 -9.67 -15.16
CA LYS A 148 -20.01 -10.37 -16.22
C LYS A 148 -20.26 -9.47 -17.40
N GLY A 149 -20.15 -9.99 -18.61
CA GLY A 149 -20.51 -9.22 -19.79
C GLY A 149 -20.20 -9.96 -21.07
N PHE A 150 -20.38 -9.23 -22.17
CA PHE A 150 -20.21 -9.76 -23.51
C PHE A 150 -18.90 -9.24 -24.11
N ILE A 151 -18.15 -10.15 -24.72
CA ILE A 151 -16.96 -9.82 -25.50
C ILE A 151 -17.19 -10.17 -26.97
N MET A 152 -16.54 -9.41 -27.85
CA MET A 152 -16.50 -9.63 -29.28
C MET A 152 -15.06 -9.96 -29.67
N LYS A 153 -14.86 -11.11 -30.32
CA LYS A 153 -13.57 -11.54 -30.85
C LYS A 153 -13.29 -10.85 -32.18
N SER A 154 -12.03 -10.69 -32.54
CA SER A 154 -11.62 -10.04 -33.80
C SER A 154 -12.15 -10.77 -35.05
N GLY A 155 -12.47 -12.07 -34.93
CA GLY A 155 -13.15 -12.85 -35.97
C GLY A 155 -14.68 -12.70 -36.03
N GLY A 156 -15.27 -11.76 -35.27
CA GLY A 156 -16.70 -11.44 -35.31
C GLY A 156 -17.61 -12.30 -34.44
N SER A 157 -17.09 -13.36 -33.80
CA SER A 157 -17.86 -14.14 -32.82
C SER A 157 -17.94 -13.44 -31.46
N SER A 158 -19.04 -13.64 -30.73
CA SER A 158 -19.23 -13.12 -29.38
C SER A 158 -19.29 -14.25 -28.34
N SER A 159 -19.02 -13.90 -27.08
CA SER A 159 -19.17 -14.82 -25.94
C SER A 159 -19.47 -14.03 -24.68
N ASP A 160 -20.33 -14.59 -23.82
CA ASP A 160 -20.40 -14.21 -22.41
C ASP A 160 -19.11 -14.59 -21.70
N VAL A 161 -18.66 -13.70 -20.81
CA VAL A 161 -17.48 -13.88 -19.97
C VAL A 161 -17.84 -13.55 -18.54
N ILE A 162 -17.39 -14.42 -17.63
CA ILE A 162 -17.43 -14.20 -16.19
C ILE A 162 -15.99 -14.19 -15.67
N VAL A 163 -15.60 -13.09 -15.04
CA VAL A 163 -14.32 -12.96 -14.33
C VAL A 163 -14.61 -12.82 -12.84
N LYS A 164 -14.05 -13.69 -12.01
CA LYS A 164 -14.20 -13.64 -10.55
C LYS A 164 -12.85 -13.36 -9.92
N ILE A 165 -12.76 -12.34 -9.07
CA ILE A 165 -11.54 -11.92 -8.37
C ILE A 165 -11.83 -11.87 -6.88
N THR A 166 -11.24 -12.77 -6.11
CA THR A 166 -11.44 -12.84 -4.65
C THR A 166 -10.54 -11.86 -3.91
N ASN A 167 -10.89 -11.50 -2.67
CA ASN A 167 -10.07 -10.62 -1.82
C ASN A 167 -8.65 -11.17 -1.58
N SER A 168 -8.48 -12.50 -1.65
CA SER A 168 -7.17 -13.17 -1.59
C SER A 168 -6.29 -12.99 -2.84
N GLY A 169 -6.79 -12.33 -3.89
CA GLY A 169 -6.10 -12.14 -5.16
C GLY A 169 -6.24 -13.31 -6.15
N LYS A 170 -6.89 -14.42 -5.77
CA LYS A 170 -7.23 -15.50 -6.70
C LYS A 170 -8.24 -14.99 -7.72
N ALA A 171 -7.95 -15.20 -9.00
CA ALA A 171 -8.79 -14.77 -10.11
C ALA A 171 -9.05 -15.93 -11.09
N THR A 172 -10.28 -16.05 -11.58
CA THR A 172 -10.70 -17.07 -12.54
C THR A 172 -11.52 -16.46 -13.66
N ILE A 173 -11.50 -17.08 -14.84
CA ILE A 173 -12.28 -16.67 -16.00
C ILE A 173 -13.05 -17.85 -16.59
N ASN A 174 -14.28 -17.60 -17.03
CA ASN A 174 -15.14 -18.56 -17.70
C ASN A 174 -15.78 -17.93 -18.94
N TYR A 175 -15.61 -18.58 -20.10
CA TYR A 175 -16.27 -18.23 -21.35
C TYR A 175 -17.43 -19.20 -21.59
N ILE A 176 -18.66 -18.74 -21.34
CA ILE A 176 -19.83 -19.62 -21.29
C ILE A 176 -20.07 -20.29 -22.65
N ALA A 177 -20.11 -19.49 -23.72
CA ALA A 177 -20.41 -20.00 -25.07
C ALA A 177 -19.36 -20.98 -25.59
N SER A 178 -18.09 -20.79 -25.22
CA SER A 178 -16.99 -21.68 -25.65
C SER A 178 -16.77 -22.86 -24.70
N ASN A 179 -17.43 -22.88 -23.54
CA ASN A 179 -17.23 -23.85 -22.46
C ASN A 179 -15.74 -24.07 -22.13
N CYS A 180 -15.02 -22.97 -21.91
CA CYS A 180 -13.61 -22.98 -21.55
C CYS A 180 -13.34 -21.95 -20.45
N GLY A 181 -12.25 -22.12 -19.72
CA GLY A 181 -11.91 -21.23 -18.62
C GLY A 181 -10.75 -21.75 -17.81
N GLY A 182 -10.35 -20.98 -16.80
CA GLY A 182 -9.22 -21.31 -15.95
C GLY A 182 -8.82 -20.17 -15.05
N ASP A 183 -7.57 -20.21 -14.63
CA ASP A 183 -7.00 -19.26 -13.68
C ASP A 183 -6.44 -18.04 -14.39
N LEU A 184 -6.48 -16.90 -13.69
CA LEU A 184 -5.88 -15.64 -14.10
C LEU A 184 -4.75 -15.29 -13.14
N ILE A 185 -3.52 -15.30 -13.62
CA ILE A 185 -2.31 -15.03 -12.84
C ILE A 185 -1.94 -13.55 -13.02
N VAL A 186 -1.97 -12.78 -11.93
CA VAL A 186 -1.65 -11.35 -11.97
C VAL A 186 -0.23 -11.12 -12.49
N GLN A 187 -0.08 -10.25 -13.49
CA GLN A 187 1.20 -9.82 -14.05
C GLN A 187 1.50 -8.36 -13.69
N GLN A 188 0.47 -7.50 -13.76
CA GLN A 188 0.59 -6.09 -13.45
C GLN A 188 -0.72 -5.59 -12.84
N LYS A 189 -0.64 -4.72 -11.84
CA LYS A 189 -1.80 -4.12 -11.17
C LYS A 189 -1.54 -2.65 -10.89
N SER A 190 -2.54 -1.82 -11.19
CA SER A 190 -2.64 -0.42 -10.79
C SER A 190 -4.07 -0.14 -10.28
N SER A 191 -4.35 1.10 -9.89
CA SER A 191 -5.69 1.51 -9.44
C SER A 191 -6.76 1.47 -10.54
N THR A 192 -6.36 1.58 -11.81
CA THR A 192 -7.27 1.67 -12.96
C THR A 192 -7.13 0.52 -13.95
N MET A 193 -6.15 -0.36 -13.76
CA MET A 193 -5.88 -1.48 -14.68
C MET A 193 -5.31 -2.68 -13.95
N ILE A 194 -5.73 -3.88 -14.36
CA ILE A 194 -5.09 -5.13 -13.96
C ILE A 194 -4.89 -6.00 -15.20
N LYS A 195 -3.68 -6.53 -15.35
CA LYS A 195 -3.27 -7.43 -16.42
C LYS A 195 -2.97 -8.80 -15.83
N PHE A 196 -3.58 -9.82 -16.42
CA PHE A 196 -3.42 -11.21 -16.06
C PHE A 196 -2.81 -12.00 -17.21
N ARG A 197 -2.07 -13.05 -16.88
CA ARG A 197 -1.76 -14.16 -17.80
C ARG A 197 -2.77 -15.27 -17.53
N GLN A 198 -3.50 -15.67 -18.57
CA GLN A 198 -4.44 -16.76 -18.49
C GLN A 198 -3.71 -18.10 -18.46
N LYS A 199 -4.23 -19.01 -17.64
CA LYS A 199 -3.91 -20.44 -17.67
C LYS A 199 -5.22 -21.19 -17.67
N LEU A 200 -5.60 -21.74 -18.83
CA LEU A 200 -6.80 -22.56 -18.94
C LEU A 200 -6.67 -23.78 -18.02
N ASN A 201 -7.80 -24.25 -17.52
CA ASN A 201 -7.91 -25.51 -16.77
C ASN A 201 -8.83 -26.50 -17.50
N TYR A 202 -9.70 -26.00 -18.38
CA TYR A 202 -10.59 -26.79 -19.22
C TYR A 202 -10.89 -26.08 -20.56
N GLY A 203 -11.38 -26.83 -21.55
CA GLY A 203 -11.78 -26.29 -22.84
C GLY A 203 -10.63 -25.97 -23.81
N TRP A 204 -9.46 -26.60 -23.61
CA TRP A 204 -8.23 -26.45 -24.42
C TRP A 204 -8.41 -26.65 -25.92
N GLN A 205 -9.39 -27.45 -26.35
CA GLN A 205 -9.67 -27.73 -27.76
C GLN A 205 -10.42 -26.57 -28.46
N ARG A 206 -10.99 -25.64 -27.69
CA ARG A 206 -11.87 -24.58 -28.19
C ARG A 206 -11.31 -23.18 -27.95
N CYS A 207 -10.33 -23.05 -27.06
CA CYS A 207 -9.79 -21.78 -26.62
C CYS A 207 -8.28 -21.81 -26.62
N THR A 208 -7.70 -20.66 -26.97
CA THR A 208 -6.26 -20.45 -26.94
C THR A 208 -5.82 -20.17 -25.52
N ASP A 209 -4.89 -20.96 -25.00
CA ASP A 209 -4.30 -20.74 -23.68
C ASP A 209 -3.25 -19.61 -23.71
N LYS A 210 -2.80 -19.18 -22.53
CA LYS A 210 -1.69 -18.24 -22.35
C LYS A 210 -1.94 -16.83 -22.90
N LEU A 211 -3.18 -16.48 -23.19
CA LEU A 211 -3.54 -15.11 -23.57
C LEU A 211 -3.39 -14.17 -22.37
N PHE A 212 -3.17 -12.88 -22.64
CA PHE A 212 -3.26 -11.86 -21.61
C PHE A 212 -4.70 -11.36 -21.51
N VAL A 213 -5.20 -11.22 -20.29
CA VAL A 213 -6.50 -10.61 -20.00
C VAL A 213 -6.25 -9.29 -19.29
N VAL A 214 -6.80 -8.21 -19.81
CA VAL A 214 -6.68 -6.86 -19.23
C VAL A 214 -8.06 -6.36 -18.86
N LEU A 215 -8.23 -5.98 -17.59
CA LEU A 215 -9.37 -5.24 -17.11
C LEU A 215 -8.94 -3.80 -16.87
N LYS A 216 -9.62 -2.85 -17.51
CA LYS A 216 -9.43 -1.41 -17.29
C LYS A 216 -10.71 -0.83 -16.71
N LYS A 217 -10.61 -0.29 -15.50
CA LYS A 217 -11.75 0.29 -14.78
C LYS A 217 -12.27 1.51 -15.55
N VAL A 218 -13.57 1.51 -15.83
CA VAL A 218 -14.29 2.67 -16.40
C VAL A 218 -14.95 3.45 -15.27
N ASN A 219 -15.65 2.74 -14.38
CA ASN A 219 -16.20 3.23 -13.12
C ASN A 219 -16.32 2.05 -12.12
N ASP A 220 -17.04 2.20 -11.02
CA ASP A 220 -17.14 1.17 -9.96
C ASP A 220 -17.95 -0.08 -10.36
N THR A 221 -18.82 0.05 -11.36
CA THR A 221 -19.70 -1.03 -11.83
C THR A 221 -19.35 -1.51 -13.23
N GLN A 222 -18.42 -0.85 -13.93
CA GLN A 222 -18.05 -1.16 -15.31
C GLN A 222 -16.53 -1.23 -15.51
N SER A 223 -16.10 -2.26 -16.22
CA SER A 223 -14.72 -2.44 -16.67
C SER A 223 -14.67 -2.77 -18.15
N LEU A 224 -13.74 -2.13 -18.87
CA LEU A 224 -13.35 -2.58 -20.20
C LEU A 224 -12.53 -3.86 -20.07
N PHE A 225 -12.90 -4.89 -20.81
CA PHE A 225 -12.19 -6.15 -20.94
C PHE A 225 -11.49 -6.19 -22.29
N MET A 226 -10.22 -6.59 -22.28
CA MET A 226 -9.44 -6.87 -23.48
C MET A 226 -8.70 -8.20 -23.32
N GLN A 227 -8.63 -8.96 -24.39
CA GLN A 227 -7.82 -10.16 -24.50
C GLN A 227 -6.76 -9.93 -25.57
N LEU A 228 -5.50 -10.15 -25.21
CA LEU A 228 -4.34 -9.93 -26.07
C LEU A 228 -3.57 -11.24 -26.25
N ASP A 229 -3.00 -11.44 -27.43
CA ASP A 229 -2.06 -12.54 -27.68
C ASP A 229 -0.65 -12.27 -27.12
N GLU A 230 0.32 -13.14 -27.43
CA GLU A 230 1.69 -13.01 -26.93
C GLU A 230 2.43 -11.80 -27.50
N GLU A 231 2.03 -11.33 -28.69
CA GLU A 231 2.57 -10.14 -29.34
C GLU A 231 1.87 -8.85 -28.86
N GLY A 232 0.80 -8.99 -28.06
CA GLY A 232 0.02 -7.87 -27.54
C GLY A 232 -1.09 -7.39 -28.47
N ILE A 233 -1.43 -8.16 -29.51
CA ILE A 233 -2.49 -7.85 -30.46
C ILE A 233 -3.85 -8.19 -29.83
N GLU A 234 -4.82 -7.29 -29.97
CA GLU A 234 -6.19 -7.49 -29.48
C GLU A 234 -6.90 -8.60 -30.26
N VAL A 235 -7.27 -9.66 -29.55
CA VAL A 235 -8.04 -10.79 -30.11
C VAL A 235 -9.50 -10.78 -29.66
N ALA A 236 -9.82 -10.08 -28.57
CA ALA A 236 -11.19 -9.83 -28.14
C ALA A 236 -11.30 -8.61 -27.25
N LYS A 237 -12.47 -7.96 -27.25
CA LYS A 237 -12.80 -6.86 -26.34
C LYS A 237 -14.27 -6.84 -25.96
N GLY A 238 -14.59 -6.21 -24.84
CA GLY A 238 -15.97 -6.01 -24.41
C GLY A 238 -16.07 -5.18 -23.14
N THR A 239 -17.29 -4.99 -22.66
CA THR A 239 -17.54 -4.33 -21.37
C THR A 239 -18.09 -5.36 -20.40
N LEU A 240 -17.50 -5.42 -19.20
CA LEU A 240 -17.99 -6.22 -18.10
C LEU A 240 -18.64 -5.31 -17.05
N TYR A 241 -19.73 -5.81 -16.50
CA TYR A 241 -20.50 -5.20 -15.43
C TYR A 241 -20.29 -6.01 -14.16
N ARG A 242 -20.16 -5.30 -13.04
CA ARG A 242 -20.02 -5.95 -11.75
C ARG A 242 -21.36 -6.54 -11.31
N GLU A 243 -21.33 -7.76 -10.80
CA GLU A 243 -22.46 -8.37 -10.12
C GLU A 243 -22.43 -7.93 -8.65
N GLU A 244 -23.53 -7.30 -8.21
CA GLU A 244 -23.76 -6.86 -6.82
C GLU A 244 -23.97 -8.04 -5.87
#